data_AF-A0A6V7X9N8-F1
#
_entry.id   AF-A0A6V7X9N8-F1
#
_cell.length_a   1.000
_cell.length_b   1.000
_cell.length_c   1.000
_cell.angle_alpha   90.00
_cell.angle_beta   90.00
_cell.angle_gamma   90.00
#
_symmetry.space_group_name_H-M   'P 1'
#
loop_
_entity.id
_entity.type
_entity.pdbx_description
1 polymer ?
#
loop_
_entity_poly.entity_id
_entity_poly.type
_entity_poly.pdbx_seq_one_letter_code
_entity_poly.pdbx_strand_id
1 'polypeptide(L)'
;MTDISRLMLATVEPDLRRKIEKEGKILELYLNELNKKLVELGMEKVNYGIEELQHVYNLAIISQAIGRVMEIPFFERGTPENDPEFKEKMQCIKTRAKRSINDALKILEMEAPEWLNKNEEKNGKNN
;
A
#
# COMPACT_ATOMS: atom_id res chain seq x y z
N MET A 1 14.69 -2.91 3.31
CA MET A 1 13.95 -1.64 3.11
C MET A 1 12.43 -1.86 3.07
N THR A 2 11.94 -2.87 2.35
CA THR A 2 10.51 -3.21 2.23
C THR A 2 9.79 -3.48 3.56
N ASP A 3 10.51 -3.95 4.58
CA ASP A 3 9.92 -4.34 5.87
C ASP A 3 9.47 -3.16 6.72
N ILE A 4 10.21 -2.04 6.74
CA ILE A 4 9.82 -0.84 7.51
C ILE A 4 8.56 -0.21 6.91
N SER A 5 8.52 -0.06 5.58
CA SER A 5 7.36 0.51 4.89
C SER A 5 6.12 -0.39 5.00
N ARG A 6 6.30 -1.72 4.99
CA ARG A 6 5.22 -2.68 5.28
C ARG A 6 4.73 -2.56 6.72
N LEU A 7 5.64 -2.42 7.69
CA LEU A 7 5.30 -2.25 9.10
C LEU A 7 4.50 -0.97 9.31
N MET A 8 4.94 0.15 8.72
CA MET A 8 4.20 1.42 8.74
C MET A 8 2.80 1.26 8.14
N LEU A 9 2.66 0.67 6.96
CA LEU A 9 1.34 0.49 6.35
C LEU A 9 0.42 -0.45 7.14
N ALA A 10 0.98 -1.43 7.86
CA ALA A 10 0.21 -2.37 8.68
C ALA A 10 -0.20 -1.80 10.04
N THR A 11 0.53 -0.81 10.55
CA THR A 11 0.37 -0.29 11.92
C THR A 11 -0.16 1.14 11.98
N VAL A 12 -0.06 1.90 10.89
CA VAL A 12 -0.55 3.28 10.81
C VAL A 12 -2.07 3.27 10.68
N GLU A 13 -2.74 3.93 11.62
CA GLU A 13 -4.19 4.11 11.58
C GLU A 13 -4.63 4.81 10.27
N PRO A 14 -5.83 4.48 9.73
CA PRO A 14 -6.30 5.01 8.45
C PRO A 14 -6.26 6.56 8.34
N ASP A 15 -6.49 7.28 9.44
CA ASP A 15 -6.49 8.73 9.46
C ASP A 15 -5.09 9.34 9.42
N LEU A 16 -4.11 8.69 10.06
CA LEU A 16 -2.69 9.03 9.94
C LEU A 16 -2.18 8.72 8.53
N ARG A 17 -2.62 7.62 7.92
CA ARG A 17 -2.29 7.27 6.54
C ARG A 17 -2.75 8.32 5.54
N ARG A 18 -3.98 8.82 5.67
CA ARG A 18 -4.47 9.94 4.83
C ARG A 18 -3.65 11.21 4.98
N LYS A 19 -3.12 11.47 6.18
CA LYS A 19 -2.23 12.63 6.41
C LYS A 19 -0.82 12.40 5.86
N ILE A 20 -0.31 11.16 5.89
CA ILE A 20 0.94 10.78 5.17
C ILE A 20 0.79 11.08 3.69
N GLU A 21 -0.28 10.58 3.08
CA GLU A 21 -0.55 10.70 1.63
C GLU A 21 -0.83 12.15 1.18
N LYS A 22 -1.34 13.03 2.06
CA LYS A 22 -1.65 14.43 1.71
C LYS A 22 -0.55 15.44 2.05
N GLU A 23 0.20 15.23 3.12
CA GLU A 23 1.03 16.29 3.70
C GLU A 23 2.53 16.02 3.59
N GLY A 24 2.97 14.77 3.32
CA GLY A 24 4.39 14.39 3.21
C GLY A 24 5.23 14.52 4.50
N LYS A 25 4.79 15.35 5.45
CA LYS A 25 5.46 15.68 6.72
C LYS A 25 5.43 14.57 7.75
N ILE A 26 4.53 13.60 7.60
CA ILE A 26 4.42 12.50 8.57
C ILE A 26 5.57 11.49 8.42
N LEU A 27 6.09 11.26 7.21
CA LEU A 27 7.25 10.38 7.06
C LEU A 27 8.48 10.91 7.81
N GLU A 28 8.66 12.23 7.83
CA GLU A 28 9.71 12.88 8.61
C GLU A 28 9.50 12.69 10.12
N LEU A 29 8.26 12.81 10.61
CA LEU A 29 7.94 12.52 12.01
C LEU A 29 8.25 11.05 12.37
N TYR A 30 7.89 10.09 11.52
CA TYR A 30 8.19 8.67 11.75
C TYR A 30 9.68 8.38 11.71
N LEU A 31 10.44 8.99 10.79
CA LEU A 31 11.89 8.86 10.74
C LEU A 31 12.54 9.42 12.00
N ASN A 32 12.06 10.56 12.48
CA ASN A 32 12.54 11.17 13.73
C ASN A 32 12.24 10.28 14.94
N GLU A 33 11.03 9.73 15.05
CA GLU A 33 10.66 8.82 16.14
C GLU A 33 11.45 7.50 16.09
N LEU A 34 11.64 6.93 14.89
CA LEU A 34 12.52 5.76 14.70
C LEU A 34 13.94 6.06 15.20
N ASN A 35 14.52 7.19 14.78
CA ASN A 35 15.86 7.58 15.19
C ASN A 35 15.98 7.84 16.70
N LYS A 36 14.93 8.36 17.36
CA LYS A 36 14.89 8.45 18.82
C LYS A 36 14.96 7.06 19.46
N LYS A 37 14.14 6.11 18.98
CA LYS A 37 14.11 4.73 19.51
C LYS A 37 15.41 3.97 19.28
N LEU A 38 16.04 4.14 18.12
CA LEU A 38 17.34 3.52 17.86
C LEU A 38 18.40 4.04 18.84
N VAL A 39 18.44 5.34 19.12
CA VAL A 39 19.35 5.92 20.12
C VAL A 39 19.04 5.39 21.53
N GLU A 40 17.76 5.31 21.94
CA GLU A 40 17.36 4.73 23.23
C GLU A 40 17.85 3.28 23.39
N LEU A 41 17.93 2.54 22.29
CA LEU A 41 18.41 1.14 22.24
C LEU A 41 19.94 1.02 22.02
N GLY A 42 20.68 2.14 21.97
CA GLY A 42 22.13 2.15 21.72
C GLY A 42 22.51 1.78 20.28
N MET A 43 21.58 1.88 19.34
CA MET A 43 21.78 1.60 17.93
C MET A 43 22.07 2.88 17.14
N GLU A 44 22.72 2.72 15.98
CA GLU A 44 22.97 3.83 15.07
C GLU A 44 21.67 4.36 14.43
N LYS A 45 21.63 5.67 14.21
CA LYS A 45 20.55 6.32 13.48
C LYS A 45 20.57 5.93 12.02
N VAL A 46 19.39 5.91 11.40
CA VAL A 46 19.23 5.75 9.96
C VAL A 46 19.10 7.12 9.31
N ASN A 47 19.84 7.31 8.22
CA ASN A 47 19.94 8.59 7.53
C ASN A 47 19.33 8.47 6.12
N TYR A 48 18.01 8.23 6.07
CA TYR A 48 17.27 8.18 4.82
C TYR A 48 16.89 9.58 4.36
N GLY A 49 17.01 9.84 3.07
CA GLY A 49 16.35 11.01 2.46
C GLY A 49 14.83 10.83 2.52
N ILE A 50 14.08 11.91 2.81
CA ILE A 50 12.61 11.84 2.89
C ILE A 50 12.00 11.40 1.54
N GLU A 51 12.60 11.82 0.43
CA GLU A 51 12.18 11.40 -0.92
C GLU A 51 12.37 9.89 -1.13
N GLU A 52 13.51 9.34 -0.71
CA GLU A 52 13.78 7.90 -0.79
C GLU A 52 12.80 7.11 0.10
N LEU A 53 12.53 7.62 1.30
CA LEU A 53 11.56 7.01 2.21
C LEU A 53 10.13 7.04 1.63
N GLN A 54 9.74 8.16 1.00
CA GLN A 54 8.46 8.31 0.31
C GLN A 54 8.35 7.35 -0.87
N HIS A 55 9.40 7.21 -1.66
CA HIS A 55 9.46 6.26 -2.77
C HIS A 55 9.25 4.82 -2.30
N VAL A 56 10.00 4.38 -1.27
CA VAL A 56 9.86 3.02 -0.72
C VAL A 56 8.48 2.82 -0.08
N TYR A 57 7.91 3.84 0.56
CA TYR A 57 6.54 3.82 1.09
C TYR A 57 5.50 3.60 -0.02
N ASN A 58 5.63 4.35 -1.12
CA ASN A 58 4.76 4.25 -2.29
C ASN A 58 4.82 2.85 -2.94
N LEU A 59 6.03 2.31 -3.12
CA LEU A 59 6.22 0.93 -3.59
C LEU A 59 5.61 -0.12 -2.66
N ALA A 60 5.65 0.11 -1.35
CA ALA A 60 5.04 -0.79 -0.38
C ALA A 60 3.50 -0.80 -0.47
N ILE A 61 2.85 0.34 -0.79
CA ILE A 61 1.41 0.40 -1.05
C ILE A 61 1.05 -0.47 -2.26
N ILE A 62 1.83 -0.38 -3.33
CA ILE A 62 1.63 -1.19 -4.55
C ILE A 62 1.73 -2.68 -4.21
N SER A 63 2.78 -3.09 -3.48
CA SER A 63 2.95 -4.48 -3.04
C SER A 63 1.79 -4.97 -2.17
N GLN A 64 1.29 -4.14 -1.25
CA GLN A 64 0.15 -4.51 -0.41
C GLN A 64 -1.14 -4.67 -1.20
N ALA A 65 -1.38 -3.85 -2.23
CA ALA A 65 -2.57 -3.97 -3.06
C ALA A 65 -2.67 -5.34 -3.74
N ILE A 66 -1.54 -5.87 -4.23
CA ILE A 66 -1.46 -7.24 -4.76
C ILE A 66 -1.83 -8.26 -3.69
N GLY A 67 -1.27 -8.11 -2.48
CA GLY A 67 -1.60 -8.96 -1.34
C GLY A 67 -3.11 -8.99 -1.04
N ARG A 68 -3.78 -7.83 -1.06
CA ARG A 68 -5.23 -7.74 -0.84
C ARG A 68 -6.05 -8.44 -1.92
N VAL A 69 -5.60 -8.46 -3.17
CA VAL A 69 -6.27 -9.23 -4.23
C VAL A 69 -6.10 -10.72 -3.98
N MET A 70 -4.91 -11.15 -3.57
CA MET A 70 -4.63 -12.55 -3.26
C MET A 70 -5.45 -13.07 -2.08
N GLU A 71 -5.89 -12.22 -1.13
CA GLU A 71 -6.79 -12.62 -0.04
C GLU A 71 -8.10 -13.24 -0.52
N ILE A 72 -8.61 -12.85 -1.70
CA ILE A 72 -9.88 -13.36 -2.25
C ILE A 72 -9.85 -14.89 -2.42
N PRO A 73 -8.95 -15.47 -3.26
CA PRO A 73 -8.92 -16.92 -3.45
C PRO A 73 -8.53 -17.69 -2.17
N PHE A 74 -7.75 -17.10 -1.26
CA PHE A 74 -7.45 -17.74 0.03
C PHE A 74 -8.71 -17.81 0.91
N PHE A 75 -9.49 -16.74 0.97
CA PHE A 75 -10.74 -16.72 1.73
C PHE A 75 -11.78 -17.67 1.12
N GLU A 76 -11.90 -17.73 -0.20
CA GLU A 76 -12.79 -18.67 -0.93
C GLU A 76 -12.48 -20.13 -0.61
N ARG A 77 -11.19 -20.49 -0.52
CA ARG A 77 -10.77 -21.87 -0.23
C ARG A 77 -10.76 -22.22 1.25
N GLY A 78 -10.49 -21.23 2.11
CA GLY A 78 -10.33 -21.42 3.55
C GLY A 78 -11.60 -21.30 4.36
N THR A 79 -12.68 -20.77 3.78
CA THR A 79 -13.94 -20.53 4.49
C THR A 79 -15.07 -21.36 3.86
N PRO A 80 -15.78 -22.18 4.64
CA PRO A 80 -16.94 -22.92 4.15
C PRO A 80 -18.02 -21.99 3.57
N GLU A 81 -18.58 -22.33 2.41
CA GLU A 81 -19.64 -21.51 1.76
C GLU A 81 -20.93 -21.39 2.58
N ASN A 82 -21.14 -22.30 3.55
CA ASN A 82 -22.26 -22.28 4.48
C ASN A 82 -22.01 -21.39 5.72
N ASP A 83 -20.86 -20.73 5.84
CA ASP A 83 -20.66 -19.70 6.85
C ASP A 83 -21.68 -18.57 6.61
N PRO A 84 -22.57 -18.27 7.59
CA PRO A 84 -23.60 -17.25 7.43
C PRO A 84 -23.04 -15.86 7.14
N GLU A 85 -21.79 -15.60 7.51
CA GLU A 85 -21.08 -14.34 7.29
C GLU A 85 -20.20 -14.38 6.02
N PHE A 86 -20.10 -15.52 5.32
CA PHE A 86 -19.21 -15.68 4.16
C PHE A 86 -19.41 -14.58 3.12
N LYS A 87 -20.68 -14.33 2.74
CA LYS A 87 -21.02 -13.34 1.71
C LYS A 87 -20.62 -11.92 2.12
N GLU A 88 -20.87 -11.55 3.37
CA GLU A 88 -20.55 -10.23 3.90
C GLU A 88 -19.03 -10.03 4.02
N LYS A 89 -18.31 -11.00 4.59
CA LYS A 89 -16.85 -10.99 4.69
C LYS A 89 -16.20 -10.94 3.30
N MET A 90 -16.67 -11.76 2.37
CA MET A 90 -16.21 -11.77 0.98
C MET A 90 -16.40 -10.40 0.32
N GLN A 91 -17.57 -9.79 0.49
CA GLN A 91 -17.85 -8.47 -0.07
C GLN A 91 -16.93 -7.40 0.54
N CYS A 92 -16.63 -7.48 1.83
CA CYS A 92 -15.67 -6.60 2.49
C CYS A 92 -14.25 -6.76 1.92
N ILE A 93 -13.78 -8.01 1.77
CA ILE A 93 -12.46 -8.31 1.19
C ILE A 93 -12.37 -7.76 -0.24
N LYS A 94 -13.36 -8.07 -1.10
CA LYS A 94 -13.42 -7.57 -2.48
C LYS A 94 -13.43 -6.05 -2.55
N THR A 95 -14.18 -5.39 -1.67
CA THR A 95 -14.23 -3.92 -1.59
C THR A 95 -12.88 -3.33 -1.19
N ARG A 96 -12.20 -3.92 -0.21
CA ARG A 96 -10.87 -3.49 0.22
C ARG A 96 -9.84 -3.69 -0.89
N ALA A 97 -9.82 -4.86 -1.52
CA ALA A 97 -8.93 -5.16 -2.64
C ALA A 97 -9.10 -4.15 -3.79
N LYS A 98 -10.35 -3.86 -4.19
CA LYS A 98 -10.64 -2.86 -5.23
C LYS A 98 -10.10 -1.47 -4.88
N ARG A 99 -10.32 -1.01 -3.64
CA ARG A 99 -9.80 0.29 -3.19
C ARG A 99 -8.28 0.31 -3.22
N SER A 100 -7.62 -0.72 -2.67
CA SER A 100 -6.16 -0.81 -2.63
C SER A 100 -5.54 -0.83 -4.03
N ILE A 101 -6.14 -1.52 -5.00
CA ILE A 101 -5.65 -1.52 -6.39
C ILE A 101 -5.81 -0.14 -7.02
N ASN A 102 -6.94 0.54 -6.82
CA ASN A 102 -7.13 1.90 -7.34
C ASN A 102 -6.10 2.89 -6.78
N ASP A 103 -5.76 2.78 -5.49
CA ASP A 103 -4.74 3.63 -4.88
C ASP A 103 -3.34 3.29 -5.42
N ALA A 104 -3.03 1.99 -5.56
CA ALA A 104 -1.77 1.55 -6.17
C ALA A 104 -1.60 1.99 -7.62
N LEU A 105 -2.67 1.98 -8.42
CA LEU A 105 -2.63 2.47 -9.82
C LEU A 105 -2.28 3.96 -9.88
N LYS A 106 -2.89 4.80 -9.04
CA LYS A 106 -2.55 6.23 -8.97
C LYS A 106 -1.09 6.47 -8.59
N ILE A 107 -0.56 5.66 -7.67
CA ILE A 107 0.84 5.73 -7.27
C ILE A 107 1.75 5.27 -8.42
N LEU A 108 1.40 4.19 -9.11
CA LEU A 108 2.14 3.72 -10.29
C LEU A 108 2.18 4.78 -11.39
N GLU A 109 1.11 5.54 -11.60
CA GLU A 109 1.08 6.64 -12.58
C GLU A 109 2.11 7.73 -12.27
N MET A 110 2.49 7.89 -11.01
CA MET A 110 3.49 8.87 -10.57
C MET A 110 4.91 8.28 -10.50
N GLU A 111 5.04 7.07 -9.96
CA GLU A 111 6.33 6.46 -9.57
C GLU A 111 6.94 5.55 -10.63
N ALA A 112 6.11 4.85 -11.40
CA ALA A 112 6.55 3.88 -12.42
C ALA A 112 5.54 3.84 -13.58
N PRO A 113 5.27 4.98 -14.25
CA PRO A 113 4.25 5.08 -15.29
C PRO A 113 4.51 4.12 -16.46
N GLU A 114 5.76 3.71 -16.68
CA GLU A 114 6.16 2.76 -17.71
C GLU A 114 5.71 1.31 -17.42
N TRP A 115 5.33 0.98 -16.18
CA TRP A 115 4.75 -0.33 -15.85
C TRP A 115 3.26 -0.40 -16.15
N LEU A 116 2.62 0.75 -16.34
CA LEU A 116 1.25 0.82 -16.80
C LEU A 116 1.30 0.70 -18.33
N ASN A 117 0.85 -0.44 -18.86
CA ASN A 117 0.63 -0.59 -20.30
C ASN A 117 -0.44 0.42 -20.76
N LYS A 118 -0.01 1.65 -21.07
CA LYS A 118 -0.82 2.66 -21.77
C LYS A 118 -0.87 2.31 -23.25
N ASN A 119 -1.24 1.06 -23.57
CA ASN A 119 -1.47 0.64 -24.93
C ASN A 119 -2.81 1.22 -25.39
N GLU A 120 -2.71 2.37 -26.07
CA GLU A 120 -3.57 2.82 -27.16
C GLU A 120 -5.05 2.35 -27.14
N GLU A 121 -5.91 3.05 -26.40
CA GLU A 121 -7.33 3.23 -26.80
C GLU A 121 -7.44 4.16 -28.02
N LYS A 122 -6.56 4.00 -29.00
CA LYS A 122 -6.61 4.64 -30.31
C LYS A 122 -6.46 3.55 -31.36
N ASN A 123 -7.46 2.67 -31.48
CA ASN A 123 -7.91 2.09 -32.75
C ASN A 123 -9.03 1.06 -32.49
N GLY A 124 -10.24 1.60 -32.25
CA GLY A 124 -11.50 0.86 -32.35
C GLY A 124 -12.58 1.63 -33.12
N LYS A 125 -12.22 2.77 -33.73
CA LYS A 125 -12.98 3.38 -34.82
C LYS A 125 -12.16 3.21 -36.08
N ASN A 126 -12.43 2.15 -36.83
CA ASN A 126 -12.38 2.17 -38.28
C ASN A 126 -13.08 0.91 -38.83
N ASN A 127 -14.06 1.21 -39.67
CA ASN A 127 -14.91 0.39 -40.55
C ASN A 127 -16.19 -0.17 -39.93
#